data_AF-A0A8S0GT60-F1
#
_entry.id   AF-A0A8S0GT60-F1
#
_cell.length_a   1.000
_cell.length_b   1.000
_cell.length_c   1.000
_cell.angle_alpha   90.00
_cell.angle_beta   90.00
_cell.angle_gamma   90.00
#
_symmetry.space_group_name_H-M   'P 1'
#
loop_
_entity.id
_entity.type
_entity.pdbx_description
1 polymer ?
#
loop_
_entity_poly.entity_id
_entity_poly.type
_entity_poly.pdbx_seq_one_letter_code
_entity_poly.pdbx_strand_id
1 'polypeptide(L)'
;MISTLKVLDASINMGMLAGIISGLMAGALYNRFKDIKLPEYLAFFGGRRFVPIATGFTAVGLGVVFGLIWPPIQHGINSFGQLLLESGSFGAFVFGVFNRLLIVTGLHHILNNMAWFIFGSFTDPSTGAVVTGDLTRYFAGDPKGGQFMTGMFPMMLFGLPAACLAMYRNTPPERRKVMGGIFLSMALTSFLTGVTEPIEFAFMFLAPLLYLVHALLTGLAMALTNLLNIHLGFTFSGGAIDMALGWGRSTNGWKVFPVGLLYAVVYYLVFDFCIRRFNLKTPGREDSPSSEKTELSVDQRAAAYIKALGGAGNLLTVGACTTRLRLELADRNLASDSELKALGAMAVVRPGKGGSLQVVVGPLADSIADEIRLASPVSARAEVAQAPVEEPPQVDISIHEAQQWLNALGGRDNLVQMDCVALTRLRVRVNNSRSLSEPALKGLGCQGMRRMEGDVWHVLIGEKAGGLQVALTGLLHREVGAGA
;
A
#
# COMPACT_ATOMS: atom_id res chain seq x y z
N MET A 1 12.77 -0.54 -24.36
CA MET A 1 13.42 -1.65 -23.63
C MET A 1 12.78 -3.00 -23.98
N ILE A 2 11.58 -3.36 -23.52
CA ILE A 2 10.99 -4.69 -23.81
C ILE A 2 10.92 -5.00 -25.31
N SER A 3 10.45 -4.05 -26.12
CA SER A 3 10.42 -4.24 -27.58
C SER A 3 11.83 -4.47 -28.15
N THR A 4 12.84 -3.75 -27.66
CA THR A 4 14.24 -3.93 -28.06
C THR A 4 14.76 -5.32 -27.70
N LEU A 5 14.46 -5.80 -26.48
CA LEU A 5 14.84 -7.14 -26.04
C LEU A 5 14.24 -8.20 -26.97
N LYS A 6 12.94 -8.09 -27.27
CA LYS A 6 12.24 -9.03 -28.17
C LYS A 6 12.77 -9.02 -29.60
N VAL A 7 13.30 -7.89 -30.07
CA VAL A 7 13.94 -7.80 -31.40
C VAL A 7 15.30 -8.50 -31.39
N LEU A 8 16.06 -8.38 -30.30
CA LEU A 8 17.36 -9.05 -30.17
C LEU A 8 17.19 -10.57 -30.00
N ASP A 9 16.30 -10.98 -29.10
CA ASP A 9 15.95 -12.38 -28.87
C ASP A 9 14.57 -12.44 -28.19
N ALA A 10 13.61 -13.09 -28.86
CA ALA A 10 12.24 -13.21 -28.38
C ALA A 10 12.10 -14.03 -27.07
N SER A 11 13.11 -14.84 -26.73
CA SER A 11 13.14 -15.64 -25.51
C SER A 11 13.56 -14.84 -24.27
N ILE A 12 14.11 -13.64 -24.44
CA ILE A 12 14.51 -12.78 -23.32
C ILE A 12 13.28 -12.23 -22.60
N ASN A 13 13.17 -12.55 -21.32
CA ASN A 13 12.10 -12.15 -20.43
C ASN A 13 12.66 -11.67 -19.08
N MET A 14 12.66 -10.35 -18.91
CA MET A 14 13.02 -9.70 -17.65
C MET A 14 11.83 -9.54 -16.68
N GLY A 15 10.62 -9.91 -17.09
CA GLY A 15 9.40 -9.81 -16.29
C GLY A 15 9.20 -8.43 -15.64
N MET A 16 8.82 -8.44 -14.36
CA MET A 16 8.56 -7.22 -13.58
C MET A 16 9.81 -6.33 -13.41
N LEU A 17 11.03 -6.90 -13.43
CA LEU A 17 12.27 -6.14 -13.25
C LEU A 17 12.47 -5.13 -14.37
N ALA A 18 12.09 -5.47 -15.61
CA ALA A 18 12.11 -4.51 -16.71
C ALA A 18 11.19 -3.31 -16.45
N GLY A 19 10.02 -3.53 -15.83
CA GLY A 19 9.09 -2.47 -15.44
C GLY A 19 9.68 -1.56 -14.37
N ILE A 20 10.27 -2.13 -13.31
CA ILE A 20 10.90 -1.38 -12.22
C ILE A 20 12.05 -0.52 -12.75
N ILE A 21 12.98 -1.12 -13.52
CA ILE A 21 14.12 -0.40 -14.10
C ILE A 21 13.65 0.71 -15.04
N SER A 22 12.65 0.44 -15.88
CA SER A 22 12.09 1.44 -16.81
C SER A 22 11.44 2.61 -16.05
N GLY A 23 10.70 2.33 -14.97
CA GLY A 23 10.06 3.35 -14.15
C GLY A 23 11.07 4.23 -13.42
N LEU A 24 12.08 3.62 -12.79
CA LEU A 24 13.16 4.35 -12.12
C LEU A 24 13.97 5.21 -13.10
N MET A 25 14.31 4.65 -14.27
CA MET A 25 15.00 5.38 -15.34
C MET A 25 14.15 6.56 -15.82
N ALA A 26 12.86 6.36 -16.11
CA ALA A 26 11.98 7.44 -16.57
C ALA A 26 11.83 8.54 -15.52
N GLY A 27 11.67 8.19 -14.24
CA GLY A 27 11.63 9.14 -13.13
C GLY A 27 12.93 9.94 -12.98
N ALA A 28 14.08 9.28 -13.10
CA ALA A 28 15.38 9.94 -13.06
C ALA A 28 15.58 10.92 -14.24
N LEU A 29 15.20 10.53 -15.45
CA LEU A 29 15.27 11.38 -16.63
C LEU A 29 14.30 12.56 -16.56
N TYR A 30 13.10 12.36 -16.01
CA TYR A 30 12.16 13.45 -15.76
C TYR A 30 12.74 14.48 -14.80
N ASN A 31 13.27 14.04 -13.66
CA ASN A 31 13.88 14.94 -12.67
C ASN A 31 15.08 15.70 -13.26
N ARG A 32 15.83 15.08 -14.16
CA ARG A 32 17.00 15.68 -14.79
C ARG A 32 16.66 16.67 -15.91
N PHE A 33 15.66 16.37 -16.73
CA PHE A 33 15.45 17.04 -18.03
C PHE A 33 14.12 17.79 -18.17
N LYS A 34 13.21 17.76 -17.19
CA LYS A 34 11.91 18.46 -17.27
C LYS A 34 12.00 19.96 -17.57
N ASP A 35 13.12 20.60 -17.23
CA ASP A 35 13.37 22.03 -17.38
C ASP A 35 14.53 22.32 -18.38
N ILE A 36 14.89 21.36 -19.24
CA ILE A 36 15.98 21.54 -20.20
C ILE A 36 15.67 22.64 -21.22
N LYS A 37 16.66 23.51 -21.48
CA LYS A 37 16.60 24.53 -22.53
C LYS A 37 17.43 24.08 -23.72
N LEU A 38 16.78 23.96 -24.88
CA LEU A 38 17.41 23.61 -26.15
C LEU A 38 17.64 24.87 -26.99
N PRO A 39 18.56 24.83 -27.98
CA PRO A 39 18.71 25.91 -28.95
C PRO A 39 17.40 26.23 -29.68
N GLU A 40 17.25 27.46 -30.19
CA GLU A 40 15.98 27.95 -30.79
C GLU A 40 15.40 27.02 -31.85
N TYR A 41 16.24 26.44 -32.71
CA TYR A 41 15.81 25.51 -33.77
C TYR A 41 15.27 24.16 -33.24
N LEU A 42 15.50 23.81 -31.97
CA LEU A 42 14.96 22.64 -31.28
C LEU A 42 14.06 23.00 -30.09
N ALA A 43 13.71 24.28 -29.90
CA ALA A 43 12.97 24.75 -28.74
C ALA A 43 11.62 24.04 -28.55
N PHE A 44 11.00 23.57 -29.64
CA PHE A 44 9.78 22.77 -29.61
C PHE A 44 9.88 21.50 -28.75
N PHE A 45 11.07 20.89 -28.73
CA PHE A 45 11.35 19.67 -27.96
C PHE A 45 11.84 19.97 -26.54
N GLY A 46 11.97 21.23 -26.15
CA GLY A 46 12.47 21.62 -24.83
C GLY A 46 11.54 21.29 -23.67
N GLY A 47 12.06 21.40 -22.44
CA GLY A 47 11.33 21.14 -21.21
C GLY A 47 10.78 19.71 -21.12
N ARG A 48 9.55 19.56 -20.61
CA ARG A 48 8.92 18.24 -20.36
C ARG A 48 8.76 17.39 -21.62
N ARG A 49 8.70 18.00 -22.81
CA ARG A 49 8.59 17.29 -24.11
C ARG A 49 9.87 16.54 -24.47
N PHE A 50 11.02 16.96 -23.94
CA PHE A 50 12.28 16.26 -24.13
C PHE A 50 12.32 14.93 -23.37
N VAL A 51 11.62 14.83 -22.25
CA VAL A 51 11.72 13.69 -21.33
C VAL A 51 11.30 12.38 -22.01
N PRO A 52 10.16 12.27 -22.72
CA PRO A 52 9.82 11.06 -23.48
C PRO A 52 10.87 10.68 -24.53
N ILE A 53 11.49 11.66 -25.20
CA ILE A 53 12.52 11.44 -26.23
C ILE A 53 13.77 10.81 -25.59
N ALA A 54 14.29 11.45 -24.55
CA ALA A 54 15.45 10.94 -23.81
C ALA A 54 15.16 9.56 -23.21
N THR A 55 13.96 9.35 -22.69
CA THR A 55 13.50 8.06 -22.14
C THR A 55 13.47 6.99 -23.22
N GLY A 56 12.98 7.30 -24.43
CA GLY A 56 12.97 6.38 -25.56
C GLY A 56 14.37 5.91 -25.96
N PHE A 57 15.29 6.85 -26.20
CA PHE A 57 16.67 6.52 -26.56
C PHE A 57 17.39 5.73 -25.46
N THR A 58 17.23 6.14 -24.20
CA THR A 58 17.83 5.44 -23.06
C THR A 58 17.26 4.03 -22.93
N ALA A 59 15.95 3.86 -23.14
CA ALA A 59 15.29 2.56 -23.09
C ALA A 59 15.71 1.62 -24.23
N VAL A 60 16.12 2.16 -25.39
CA VAL A 60 16.75 1.37 -26.47
C VAL A 60 18.15 0.95 -26.03
N GLY A 61 18.97 1.86 -25.52
CA GLY A 61 20.31 1.56 -25.02
C GLY A 61 20.31 0.50 -23.91
N LEU A 62 19.45 0.65 -22.90
CA LEU A 62 19.26 -0.36 -21.86
C LEU A 62 18.75 -1.69 -22.43
N GLY A 63 17.88 -1.65 -23.45
CA GLY A 63 17.43 -2.84 -24.15
C GLY A 63 18.58 -3.62 -24.79
N VAL A 64 19.55 -2.93 -25.39
CA VAL A 64 20.77 -3.57 -25.94
C VAL A 64 21.63 -4.13 -24.82
N VAL A 65 21.91 -3.35 -23.76
CA VAL A 65 22.74 -3.79 -22.63
C VAL A 65 22.16 -5.03 -21.96
N PHE A 66 20.88 -5.01 -21.60
CA PHE A 66 20.23 -6.16 -20.99
C PHE A 66 20.02 -7.30 -21.99
N GLY A 67 19.87 -7.03 -23.29
CA GLY A 67 19.83 -8.07 -24.31
C GLY A 67 21.10 -8.94 -24.30
N LEU A 68 22.25 -8.36 -23.98
CA LEU A 68 23.54 -9.05 -23.93
C LEU A 68 23.82 -9.71 -22.58
N ILE A 69 23.44 -9.05 -21.48
CA ILE A 69 23.82 -9.48 -20.11
C ILE A 69 22.75 -10.34 -19.45
N TRP A 70 21.47 -10.17 -19.79
CA TRP A 70 20.36 -10.87 -19.15
C TRP A 70 20.26 -12.36 -19.45
N PRO A 71 20.56 -12.88 -20.67
CA PRO A 71 20.39 -14.31 -20.97
C PRO A 71 21.01 -15.29 -19.96
N PRO A 72 22.28 -15.14 -19.53
CA PRO A 72 22.85 -16.04 -18.51
C PRO A 72 22.18 -15.87 -17.14
N ILE A 73 21.77 -14.66 -16.77
CA ILE A 73 21.04 -14.38 -15.52
C ILE A 73 19.67 -15.06 -15.55
N GLN A 74 18.93 -14.89 -16.64
CA GLN A 74 17.64 -15.53 -16.86
C GLN A 74 17.76 -17.05 -16.84
N HIS A 75 18.79 -17.61 -17.48
CA HIS A 75 19.01 -19.04 -17.45
C HIS A 75 19.25 -19.54 -16.01
N GLY A 76 20.10 -18.86 -15.24
CA GLY A 76 20.32 -19.18 -13.83
C GLY A 76 19.05 -19.09 -12.98
N ILE A 77 18.25 -18.03 -13.18
CA ILE A 77 16.95 -17.84 -12.52
C ILE A 77 15.97 -18.96 -12.90
N ASN A 78 15.88 -19.32 -14.18
CA ASN A 78 14.99 -20.36 -14.68
C ASN A 78 15.40 -21.74 -14.16
N SER A 79 16.69 -22.07 -14.21
CA SER A 79 17.22 -23.34 -13.69
C SER A 79 17.03 -23.44 -12.18
N PHE A 80 17.24 -22.35 -11.44
CA PHE A 80 16.95 -22.31 -10.00
C PHE A 80 15.45 -22.48 -9.72
N GLY A 81 14.59 -21.84 -10.51
CA GLY A 81 13.14 -21.97 -10.39
C GLY A 81 12.62 -23.38 -10.69
N GLN A 82 13.13 -24.00 -11.75
CA GLN A 82 12.83 -25.39 -12.10
C GLN A 82 13.31 -26.36 -11.02
N LEU A 83 14.55 -26.20 -10.55
CA LEU A 83 15.10 -26.98 -9.44
C LEU A 83 14.20 -26.87 -8.20
N LEU A 84 13.76 -25.65 -7.85
CA LEU A 84 12.90 -25.40 -6.70
C LEU A 84 11.53 -26.09 -6.85
N LEU A 85 10.94 -26.08 -8.04
CA LEU A 85 9.69 -26.79 -8.32
C LEU A 85 9.85 -28.31 -8.24
N GLU A 86 10.88 -28.86 -8.90
CA GLU A 86 11.11 -30.30 -9.01
C GLU A 86 11.57 -30.93 -7.69
N SER A 87 12.17 -30.13 -6.79
CA SER A 87 12.62 -30.58 -5.48
C SER A 87 11.49 -30.88 -4.48
N GLY A 88 10.22 -30.71 -4.87
CA GLY A 88 9.05 -31.04 -4.05
C GLY A 88 9.10 -30.39 -2.67
N SER A 89 9.00 -31.19 -1.61
CA SER A 89 8.98 -30.67 -0.23
C SER A 89 10.26 -29.93 0.16
N PHE A 90 11.42 -30.30 -0.38
CA PHE A 90 12.66 -29.56 -0.13
C PHE A 90 12.64 -28.19 -0.82
N GLY A 91 12.10 -28.12 -2.04
CA GLY A 91 11.91 -26.84 -2.71
C GLY A 91 10.94 -25.92 -1.99
N ALA A 92 9.84 -26.49 -1.49
CA ALA A 92 8.86 -25.77 -0.66
C ALA A 92 9.50 -25.26 0.64
N PHE A 93 10.37 -26.06 1.27
CA PHE A 93 11.17 -25.63 2.43
C PHE A 93 12.01 -24.40 2.13
N VAL A 94 12.85 -24.49 1.10
CA VAL A 94 13.76 -23.41 0.71
C VAL A 94 12.97 -22.15 0.37
N PHE A 95 11.89 -22.28 -0.39
CA PHE A 95 10.97 -21.17 -0.66
C PHE A 95 10.49 -20.50 0.62
N GLY A 96 9.91 -21.26 1.56
CA GLY A 96 9.38 -20.71 2.82
C GLY A 96 10.43 -19.99 3.65
N VAL A 97 11.66 -20.53 3.75
CA VAL A 97 12.76 -19.89 4.48
C VAL A 97 13.14 -18.55 3.85
N PHE A 98 13.46 -18.54 2.55
CA PHE A 98 13.86 -17.31 1.85
C PHE A 98 12.72 -16.28 1.81
N ASN A 99 11.49 -16.74 1.65
CA ASN A 99 10.32 -15.89 1.69
C ASN A 99 10.25 -15.08 2.97
N ARG A 100 10.51 -15.72 4.13
CA ARG A 100 10.58 -15.00 5.41
C ARG A 100 11.81 -14.13 5.50
N LEU A 101 13.02 -14.65 5.25
CA LEU A 101 14.25 -13.86 5.39
C LEU A 101 14.26 -12.58 4.53
N LEU A 102 13.62 -12.59 3.37
CA LEU A 102 13.53 -11.46 2.45
C LEU A 102 12.43 -10.44 2.80
N ILE A 103 11.62 -10.67 3.84
CA ILE A 103 10.63 -9.68 4.32
C ILE A 103 11.32 -8.41 4.82
N VAL A 104 12.48 -8.54 5.46
CA VAL A 104 13.27 -7.40 5.99
C VAL A 104 13.53 -6.33 4.92
N THR A 105 13.73 -6.76 3.67
CA THR A 105 14.07 -5.90 2.54
C THR A 105 12.91 -5.70 1.56
N GLY A 106 11.77 -6.35 1.78
CA GLY A 106 10.66 -6.39 0.83
C GLY A 106 10.91 -7.26 -0.41
N LEU A 107 12.09 -7.88 -0.55
CA LEU A 107 12.46 -8.67 -1.73
C LEU A 107 11.69 -9.98 -1.87
N HIS A 108 10.97 -10.39 -0.82
CA HIS A 108 10.07 -11.55 -0.86
C HIS A 108 8.97 -11.42 -1.94
N HIS A 109 8.57 -10.20 -2.32
CA HIS A 109 7.64 -9.99 -3.44
C HIS A 109 8.22 -10.44 -4.79
N ILE A 110 9.53 -10.33 -4.99
CA ILE A 110 10.18 -10.83 -6.21
C ILE A 110 10.11 -12.35 -6.21
N LEU A 111 10.50 -12.99 -5.10
CA LEU A 111 10.43 -14.44 -4.95
C LEU A 111 8.99 -14.97 -5.14
N ASN A 112 8.01 -14.31 -4.54
CA ASN A 112 6.59 -14.59 -4.71
C ASN A 112 6.15 -14.47 -6.17
N ASN A 113 6.55 -13.40 -6.85
CA ASN A 113 6.18 -13.19 -8.24
C ASN A 113 6.67 -14.35 -9.13
N MET A 114 7.92 -14.76 -8.92
CA MET A 114 8.51 -15.88 -9.65
C MET A 114 7.79 -17.19 -9.37
N ALA A 115 7.62 -17.55 -8.09
CA ALA A 115 7.01 -18.82 -7.70
C ALA A 115 5.52 -18.92 -8.10
N TRP A 116 4.75 -17.86 -7.85
CA TRP A 116 3.30 -17.90 -7.99
C TRP A 116 2.79 -17.62 -9.39
N PHE A 117 3.53 -16.87 -10.22
CA PHE A 117 3.04 -16.46 -11.56
C PHE A 117 3.91 -16.91 -12.73
N ILE A 118 5.18 -17.26 -12.50
CA ILE A 118 6.12 -17.52 -13.60
C ILE A 118 6.54 -18.99 -13.65
N PHE A 119 6.93 -19.58 -12.54
CA PHE A 119 7.56 -20.90 -12.53
C PHE A 119 6.56 -22.04 -12.73
N GLY A 120 6.95 -22.98 -13.60
CA GLY A 120 6.16 -24.17 -13.91
C GLY A 120 5.04 -23.88 -14.90
N SER A 121 4.59 -24.92 -15.59
CA SER A 121 3.52 -24.83 -16.59
C SER A 121 2.54 -25.97 -16.40
N PHE A 122 1.26 -25.69 -16.61
CA PHE A 122 0.20 -26.69 -16.64
C PHE A 122 -0.75 -26.38 -17.80
N THR A 123 -1.23 -27.41 -18.50
CA THR A 123 -2.25 -27.22 -19.54
C THR A 123 -3.60 -27.39 -18.88
N ASP A 124 -4.38 -26.32 -18.82
CA ASP A 124 -5.72 -26.32 -18.24
C ASP A 124 -6.62 -27.29 -19.04
N PRO A 125 -7.14 -28.37 -18.43
CA PRO A 125 -7.98 -29.34 -19.12
C PRO A 125 -9.29 -28.76 -19.66
N SER A 126 -9.76 -27.66 -19.09
CA SER A 126 -11.04 -27.04 -19.45
C SER A 126 -10.92 -26.07 -20.63
N THR A 127 -9.79 -25.37 -20.76
CA THR A 127 -9.58 -24.36 -21.80
C THR A 127 -8.53 -24.75 -22.84
N GLY A 128 -7.69 -25.75 -22.57
CA GLY A 128 -6.54 -26.13 -23.38
C GLY A 128 -5.39 -25.13 -23.36
N ALA A 129 -5.49 -24.05 -22.57
CA ALA A 129 -4.46 -23.03 -22.45
C ALA A 129 -3.34 -23.47 -21.51
N VAL A 130 -2.10 -23.11 -21.84
CA VAL A 130 -0.96 -23.28 -20.92
C VAL A 130 -0.97 -22.12 -19.92
N VAL A 131 -1.07 -22.45 -18.64
CA VAL A 131 -0.96 -21.51 -17.51
C VAL A 131 0.36 -21.70 -16.77
N THR A 132 0.88 -20.63 -16.18
CA THR A 132 2.20 -20.62 -15.51
C THR A 132 2.13 -20.07 -14.09
N GLY A 133 3.01 -20.58 -13.23
CA GLY A 133 3.07 -20.17 -11.82
C GLY A 133 2.15 -20.98 -10.91
N ASP A 134 2.64 -21.24 -9.69
CA ASP A 134 1.99 -22.14 -8.72
C ASP A 134 0.53 -21.74 -8.39
N LEU A 135 0.24 -20.44 -8.34
CA LEU A 135 -1.10 -19.90 -8.08
C LEU A 135 -2.07 -20.24 -9.20
N THR A 136 -1.73 -19.91 -10.43
CA THR A 136 -2.65 -20.12 -11.58
C THR A 136 -2.81 -21.60 -11.87
N ARG A 137 -1.73 -22.38 -11.72
CA ARG A 137 -1.75 -23.85 -11.82
C ARG A 137 -2.70 -24.48 -10.81
N TYR A 138 -2.67 -24.04 -9.54
CA TYR A 138 -3.63 -24.49 -8.53
C TYR A 138 -5.08 -24.21 -8.95
N PHE A 139 -5.38 -23.00 -9.41
CA PHE A 139 -6.74 -22.63 -9.83
C PHE A 139 -7.20 -23.32 -11.12
N ALA A 140 -6.27 -23.73 -11.99
CA ALA A 140 -6.54 -24.55 -13.17
C ALA A 140 -6.70 -26.05 -12.84
N GLY A 141 -6.52 -26.45 -11.57
CA GLY A 141 -6.70 -27.84 -11.13
C GLY A 141 -5.46 -28.73 -11.25
N ASP A 142 -4.27 -28.14 -11.33
CA ASP A 142 -3.01 -28.90 -11.28
C ASP A 142 -2.86 -29.60 -9.91
N PRO A 143 -2.75 -30.94 -9.85
CA PRO A 143 -2.55 -31.67 -8.60
C PRO A 143 -1.26 -31.30 -7.85
N LYS A 144 -0.28 -30.69 -8.54
CA LYS A 144 0.96 -30.18 -7.94
C LYS A 144 0.91 -28.69 -7.63
N GLY A 145 -0.18 -27.99 -7.95
CA GLY A 145 -0.34 -26.57 -7.69
C GLY A 145 -0.59 -26.27 -6.21
N GLY A 146 -0.11 -25.12 -5.74
CA GLY A 146 -0.24 -24.68 -4.35
C GLY A 146 0.88 -25.16 -3.42
N GLN A 147 1.95 -25.73 -3.99
CA GLN A 147 3.16 -26.17 -3.28
C GLN A 147 3.84 -25.03 -2.51
N PHE A 148 3.86 -23.82 -3.09
CA PHE A 148 4.47 -22.62 -2.52
C PHE A 148 3.45 -21.72 -1.80
N MET A 149 2.27 -22.25 -1.52
CA MET A 149 1.16 -21.51 -0.93
C MET A 149 0.68 -22.17 0.37
N THR A 150 0.47 -23.49 0.34
CA THR A 150 -0.26 -24.20 1.41
C THR A 150 0.42 -24.09 2.77
N GLY A 151 1.76 -24.07 2.83
CA GLY A 151 2.50 -23.96 4.08
C GLY A 151 2.31 -22.64 4.83
N MET A 152 1.73 -21.63 4.19
CA MET A 152 1.39 -20.37 4.85
C MET A 152 0.25 -20.53 5.85
N PHE A 153 -0.74 -21.39 5.59
CA PHE A 153 -1.93 -21.52 6.44
C PHE A 153 -1.61 -22.00 7.87
N PRO A 154 -0.85 -23.10 8.11
CA PRO A 154 -0.50 -23.51 9.47
C PRO A 154 0.24 -22.43 10.26
N MET A 155 1.12 -21.68 9.59
CA MET A 155 1.91 -20.62 10.22
C MET A 155 1.03 -19.40 10.55
N MET A 156 0.21 -18.93 9.63
CA MET A 156 -0.56 -17.67 9.78
C MET A 156 -1.81 -17.83 10.64
N LEU A 157 -2.51 -18.96 10.55
CA LEU A 157 -3.75 -19.21 11.30
C LEU A 157 -3.48 -19.70 12.73
N PHE A 158 -2.32 -20.34 12.97
CA PHE A 158 -2.05 -21.00 14.25
C PHE A 158 -0.72 -20.58 14.87
N GLY A 159 0.37 -20.68 14.12
CA GLY A 159 1.72 -20.39 14.62
C GLY A 159 1.87 -18.95 15.14
N LEU A 160 1.60 -17.95 14.31
CA LEU A 160 1.74 -16.54 14.68
C LEU A 160 0.74 -16.08 15.76
N PRO A 161 -0.55 -16.48 15.73
CA PRO A 161 -1.44 -16.26 16.87
C PRO A 161 -0.92 -16.86 18.18
N ALA A 162 -0.32 -18.05 18.14
CA ALA A 162 0.30 -18.67 19.31
C ALA A 162 1.56 -17.93 19.78
N ALA A 163 2.37 -17.39 18.86
CA ALA A 163 3.48 -16.49 19.18
C ALA A 163 3.00 -15.21 19.87
N CYS A 164 1.90 -14.60 19.39
CA CYS A 164 1.25 -13.48 20.06
C CYS A 164 0.81 -13.82 21.49
N LEU A 165 0.24 -15.02 21.69
CA LEU A 165 -0.13 -15.50 23.02
C LEU A 165 1.10 -15.68 23.93
N ALA A 166 2.20 -16.22 23.41
CA ALA A 166 3.46 -16.36 24.16
C ALA A 166 4.05 -15.00 24.56
N MET A 167 4.09 -14.04 23.63
CA MET A 167 4.55 -12.67 23.92
C MET A 167 3.67 -11.97 24.96
N TYR A 168 2.34 -12.11 24.85
CA TYR A 168 1.38 -11.60 25.83
C TYR A 168 1.61 -12.18 27.24
N ARG A 169 1.81 -13.50 27.34
CA ARG A 169 2.04 -14.18 28.64
C ARG A 169 3.34 -13.75 29.30
N ASN A 170 4.36 -13.41 28.51
CA ASN A 170 5.64 -12.91 29.00
C ASN A 170 5.69 -11.38 29.21
N THR A 171 4.58 -10.67 28.95
CA THR A 171 4.48 -9.24 29.23
C THR A 171 4.33 -9.01 30.75
N PRO A 172 5.01 -8.00 31.34
CA PRO A 172 4.85 -7.61 32.74
C PRO A 172 3.38 -7.32 33.09
N PRO A 173 2.91 -7.65 34.30
CA PRO A 173 1.51 -7.47 34.70
C PRO A 173 0.98 -6.05 34.45
N GLU A 174 1.83 -5.03 34.65
CA GLU A 174 1.46 -3.61 34.54
C GLU A 174 1.08 -3.21 33.11
N ARG A 175 1.70 -3.85 32.10
CA ARG A 175 1.46 -3.54 30.67
C ARG A 175 0.58 -4.56 29.97
N ARG A 176 0.24 -5.68 30.65
CA ARG A 176 -0.47 -6.81 30.06
C ARG A 176 -1.83 -6.45 29.50
N LYS A 177 -2.59 -5.55 30.14
CA LYS A 177 -3.91 -5.12 29.63
C LYS A 177 -3.80 -4.41 28.28
N VAL A 178 -2.85 -3.47 28.16
CA VAL A 178 -2.61 -2.71 26.92
C VAL A 178 -2.07 -3.64 25.83
N MET A 179 -1.05 -4.43 26.16
CA MET A 179 -0.44 -5.36 25.21
C MET A 179 -1.40 -6.47 24.77
N GLY A 180 -2.36 -6.87 25.61
CA GLY A 180 -3.39 -7.85 25.27
C GLY A 180 -4.22 -7.44 24.06
N GLY A 181 -4.66 -6.18 24.01
CA GLY A 181 -5.40 -5.66 22.86
C GLY A 181 -4.54 -5.61 21.59
N ILE A 182 -3.27 -5.22 21.71
CA ILE A 182 -2.33 -5.15 20.59
C ILE A 182 -2.04 -6.55 20.02
N PHE A 183 -1.65 -7.51 20.88
CA PHE A 183 -1.37 -8.87 20.44
C PHE A 183 -2.61 -9.58 19.88
N LEU A 184 -3.80 -9.34 20.45
CA LEU A 184 -5.05 -9.86 19.91
C LEU A 184 -5.33 -9.29 18.52
N SER A 185 -5.19 -7.97 18.34
CA SER A 185 -5.40 -7.32 17.04
C SER A 185 -4.44 -7.87 15.99
N MET A 186 -3.15 -7.98 16.30
CA MET A 186 -2.16 -8.52 15.36
C MET A 186 -2.43 -10.00 15.03
N ALA A 187 -2.76 -10.81 16.05
CA ALA A 187 -3.11 -12.22 15.87
C ALA A 187 -4.36 -12.37 14.98
N LEU A 188 -5.39 -11.55 15.20
CA LEU A 188 -6.61 -11.56 14.41
C LEU A 188 -6.36 -11.12 12.96
N THR A 189 -5.50 -10.12 12.74
CA THR A 189 -5.08 -9.72 11.40
C THR A 189 -4.38 -10.87 10.67
N SER A 190 -3.37 -11.49 11.27
CA SER A 190 -2.70 -12.67 10.69
C SER A 190 -3.68 -13.81 10.44
N PHE A 191 -4.56 -14.10 11.40
CA PHE A 191 -5.54 -15.17 11.27
C PHE A 191 -6.54 -14.92 10.13
N LEU A 192 -7.14 -13.73 10.05
CA LEU A 192 -8.20 -13.45 9.08
C LEU A 192 -7.64 -13.23 7.68
N THR A 193 -6.61 -12.39 7.56
CA THR A 193 -6.13 -11.90 6.26
C THR A 193 -4.84 -12.56 5.81
N GLY A 194 -4.08 -13.19 6.70
CA GLY A 194 -2.75 -13.73 6.38
C GLY A 194 -1.64 -12.68 6.37
N VAL A 195 -1.91 -11.44 6.80
CA VAL A 195 -0.90 -10.37 6.91
C VAL A 195 -0.09 -10.57 8.18
N THR A 196 1.21 -10.78 8.05
CA THR A 196 2.10 -11.23 9.14
C THR A 196 3.04 -10.14 9.65
N GLU A 197 3.24 -9.09 8.86
CA GLU A 197 4.20 -8.02 9.08
C GLU A 197 4.04 -7.34 10.44
N PRO A 198 2.83 -7.03 10.95
CA PRO A 198 2.69 -6.43 12.27
C PRO A 198 3.30 -7.27 13.40
N ILE A 199 3.20 -8.60 13.28
CA ILE A 199 3.76 -9.54 14.28
C ILE A 199 5.27 -9.69 14.07
N GLU A 200 5.68 -9.97 12.84
CA GLU A 200 7.08 -10.21 12.48
C GLU A 200 7.96 -9.00 12.80
N PHE A 201 7.49 -7.79 12.47
CA PHE A 201 8.23 -6.55 12.71
C PHE A 201 8.41 -6.26 14.20
N ALA A 202 7.51 -6.79 15.04
CA ALA A 202 7.54 -6.60 16.48
C ALA A 202 8.73 -7.30 17.16
N PHE A 203 9.31 -8.33 16.54
CA PHE A 203 10.43 -9.07 17.12
C PHE A 203 11.62 -9.27 16.18
N MET A 204 11.49 -9.11 14.86
CA MET A 204 12.56 -9.45 13.92
C MET A 204 13.87 -8.69 14.16
N PHE A 205 13.77 -7.40 14.53
CA PHE A 205 14.94 -6.55 14.79
C PHE A 205 15.47 -6.69 16.22
N LEU A 206 14.60 -7.08 17.16
CA LEU A 206 14.93 -7.24 18.57
C LEU A 206 15.47 -8.65 18.89
N ALA A 207 15.05 -9.65 18.12
CA ALA A 207 15.43 -11.05 18.27
C ALA A 207 15.70 -11.71 16.91
N PRO A 208 16.81 -11.36 16.22
CA PRO A 208 17.13 -11.90 14.89
C PRO A 208 17.22 -13.43 14.84
N LEU A 209 17.72 -14.07 15.90
CA LEU A 209 17.79 -15.53 15.98
C LEU A 209 16.40 -16.18 16.07
N LEU A 210 15.48 -15.58 16.83
CA LEU A 210 14.09 -16.06 16.89
C LEU A 210 13.40 -15.88 15.54
N TYR A 211 13.74 -14.82 14.80
CA TYR A 211 13.28 -14.63 13.43
C TYR A 211 13.83 -15.67 12.45
N LEU A 212 15.09 -16.06 12.59
CA LEU A 212 15.65 -17.18 11.82
C LEU A 212 14.90 -18.48 12.13
N VAL A 213 14.59 -18.77 13.39
CA VAL A 213 13.80 -19.94 13.78
C VAL A 213 12.39 -19.88 13.16
N HIS A 214 11.72 -18.73 13.20
CA HIS A 214 10.43 -18.51 12.52
C HIS A 214 10.52 -18.76 11.01
N ALA A 215 11.58 -18.31 10.34
CA ALA A 215 11.82 -18.57 8.93
C ALA A 215 11.97 -20.07 8.64
N LEU A 216 12.74 -20.79 9.48
CA LEU A 216 12.93 -22.24 9.38
C LEU A 216 11.62 -23.01 9.62
N LEU A 217 10.83 -22.60 10.62
CA LEU A 217 9.52 -23.19 10.90
C LEU A 217 8.52 -22.96 9.76
N THR A 218 8.59 -21.80 9.10
CA THR A 218 7.79 -21.50 7.91
C THR A 218 8.19 -22.37 6.73
N GLY A 219 9.48 -22.54 6.47
CA GLY A 219 9.98 -23.51 5.49
C GLY A 219 9.50 -24.93 5.80
N LEU A 220 9.60 -25.35 7.06
CA LEU A 220 9.13 -26.67 7.47
C LEU A 220 7.61 -26.82 7.25
N ALA A 221 6.83 -25.75 7.41
CA ALA A 221 5.38 -25.79 7.19
C ALA A 221 5.09 -26.08 5.72
N MET A 222 5.77 -25.38 4.82
CA MET A 222 5.70 -25.59 3.37
C MET A 222 6.07 -27.02 2.98
N ALA A 223 7.18 -27.54 3.52
CA ALA A 223 7.64 -28.89 3.24
C ALA A 223 6.67 -29.97 3.74
N LEU A 224 6.16 -29.80 4.96
CA LEU A 224 5.22 -30.74 5.59
C LEU A 224 3.87 -30.74 4.89
N THR A 225 3.32 -29.58 4.56
CA THR A 225 2.05 -29.52 3.83
C THR A 225 2.16 -30.18 2.46
N ASN A 226 3.27 -29.96 1.76
CA ASN A 226 3.53 -30.63 0.49
C ASN A 226 3.72 -32.14 0.66
N LEU A 227 4.46 -32.57 1.69
CA LEU A 227 4.70 -34.00 1.98
C LEU A 227 3.40 -34.74 2.31
N LEU A 228 2.49 -34.08 3.02
CA LEU A 228 1.18 -34.62 3.40
C LEU A 228 0.12 -34.48 2.30
N ASN A 229 0.53 -34.01 1.11
CA ASN A 229 -0.30 -33.79 -0.07
C ASN A 229 -1.51 -32.88 0.23
N ILE A 230 -1.26 -31.81 1.00
CA ILE A 230 -2.23 -30.78 1.33
C ILE A 230 -2.08 -29.67 0.30
N HIS A 231 -3.16 -29.34 -0.39
CA HIS A 231 -3.21 -28.25 -1.37
C HIS A 231 -4.33 -27.28 -1.01
N LEU A 232 -3.93 -26.07 -0.62
CA LEU A 232 -4.78 -24.90 -0.44
C LEU A 232 -4.12 -23.71 -1.09
N GLY A 233 -4.84 -23.06 -1.98
CA GLY A 233 -4.47 -21.78 -2.57
C GLY A 233 -5.18 -20.62 -1.89
N PHE A 234 -4.66 -19.42 -2.13
CA PHE A 234 -5.17 -18.13 -1.68
C PHE A 234 -5.07 -17.13 -2.83
N THR A 235 -5.83 -16.04 -2.79
CA THR A 235 -5.70 -14.94 -3.78
C THR A 235 -5.08 -13.69 -3.18
N PHE A 236 -5.03 -13.60 -1.84
CA PHE A 236 -4.44 -12.48 -1.13
C PHE A 236 -3.16 -12.87 -0.37
N SER A 237 -3.27 -13.56 0.77
CA SER A 237 -2.10 -13.83 1.63
C SER A 237 -2.15 -15.15 2.41
N GLY A 238 -3.24 -15.92 2.36
CA GLY A 238 -3.33 -17.22 3.04
C GLY A 238 -3.97 -17.17 4.42
N GLY A 239 -4.86 -16.19 4.66
CA GLY A 239 -5.66 -16.10 5.88
C GLY A 239 -6.86 -17.04 5.90
N ALA A 240 -7.62 -17.03 7.00
CA ALA A 240 -8.84 -17.81 7.17
C ALA A 240 -9.91 -17.45 6.12
N ILE A 241 -9.95 -16.19 5.66
CA ILE A 241 -10.85 -15.77 4.57
C ILE A 241 -10.46 -16.47 3.27
N ASP A 242 -9.17 -16.47 2.91
CA ASP A 242 -8.67 -17.19 1.73
C ASP A 242 -8.96 -18.70 1.85
N MET A 243 -8.76 -19.28 3.03
CA MET A 243 -9.03 -20.70 3.28
C MET A 243 -10.52 -21.03 3.08
N ALA A 244 -11.42 -20.18 3.57
CA ALA A 244 -12.86 -20.35 3.42
C ALA A 244 -13.30 -20.21 1.95
N LEU A 245 -12.79 -19.21 1.24
CA LEU A 245 -13.11 -18.99 -0.18
C LEU A 245 -12.52 -20.08 -1.09
N GLY A 246 -11.33 -20.57 -0.76
CA GLY A 246 -10.60 -21.62 -1.49
C GLY A 246 -11.00 -23.04 -1.13
N TRP A 247 -11.83 -23.25 -0.11
CA TRP A 247 -12.09 -24.56 0.50
C TRP A 247 -12.56 -25.62 -0.50
N GLY A 248 -13.50 -25.24 -1.37
CA GLY A 248 -14.10 -26.15 -2.36
C GLY A 248 -13.14 -26.69 -3.42
N ARG A 249 -11.94 -26.10 -3.55
CA ARG A 249 -10.87 -26.56 -4.45
C ARG A 249 -9.71 -27.25 -3.72
N SER A 250 -9.79 -27.33 -2.39
CA SER A 250 -8.69 -27.87 -1.60
C SER A 250 -8.53 -29.38 -1.76
N THR A 251 -7.28 -29.85 -1.75
CA THR A 251 -6.96 -31.29 -1.65
C THR A 251 -6.42 -31.56 -0.27
N ASN A 252 -7.03 -32.50 0.47
CA ASN A 252 -6.69 -32.79 1.86
C ASN A 252 -6.68 -31.56 2.79
N GLY A 253 -7.39 -30.48 2.44
CA GLY A 253 -7.33 -29.19 3.14
C GLY A 253 -7.64 -29.27 4.64
N TRP A 254 -8.49 -30.20 5.06
CA TRP A 254 -8.81 -30.45 6.46
C TRP A 254 -7.58 -30.82 7.33
N LYS A 255 -6.53 -31.40 6.73
CA LYS A 255 -5.28 -31.73 7.45
C LYS A 255 -4.51 -30.49 7.91
N VAL A 256 -4.84 -29.29 7.41
CA VAL A 256 -4.29 -28.02 7.94
C VAL A 256 -4.66 -27.81 9.39
N PHE A 257 -5.83 -28.25 9.86
CA PHE A 257 -6.21 -28.08 11.26
C PHE A 257 -5.31 -28.83 12.25
N PRO A 258 -5.07 -30.15 12.11
CA PRO A 258 -4.16 -30.87 13.01
C PRO A 258 -2.70 -30.38 12.88
N VAL A 259 -2.22 -30.11 11.65
CA VAL A 259 -0.87 -29.55 11.43
C VAL A 259 -0.75 -28.17 12.07
N GLY A 260 -1.76 -27.32 11.88
CA GLY A 260 -1.87 -25.99 12.47
C GLY A 260 -1.88 -26.02 13.99
N LEU A 261 -2.66 -26.91 14.60
CA LEU A 261 -2.70 -27.04 16.05
C LEU A 261 -1.33 -27.48 16.61
N LEU A 262 -0.65 -28.41 15.96
CA LEU A 262 0.74 -28.76 16.30
C LEU A 262 1.65 -27.53 16.17
N TYR A 263 1.50 -26.74 15.11
CA TYR A 263 2.23 -25.49 14.91
C TYR A 263 1.95 -24.47 16.01
N ALA A 264 0.70 -24.32 16.48
CA ALA A 264 0.39 -23.45 17.62
C ALA A 264 1.17 -23.88 18.87
N VAL A 265 1.22 -25.18 19.17
CA VAL A 265 1.98 -25.70 20.32
C VAL A 265 3.47 -25.42 20.14
N VAL A 266 4.05 -25.75 18.98
CA VAL A 266 5.47 -25.53 18.69
C VAL A 266 5.84 -24.05 18.78
N TYR A 267 5.07 -23.16 18.13
CA TYR A 267 5.33 -21.73 18.16
C TYR A 267 5.21 -21.17 19.57
N TYR A 268 4.16 -21.54 20.32
CA TYR A 268 4.01 -21.08 21.70
C TYR A 268 5.21 -21.47 22.56
N LEU A 269 5.61 -22.75 22.53
CA LEU A 269 6.70 -23.26 23.34
C LEU A 269 8.05 -22.66 22.94
N VAL A 270 8.34 -22.57 21.64
CA VAL A 270 9.58 -21.97 21.12
C VAL A 270 9.66 -20.49 21.52
N PHE A 271 8.59 -19.72 21.30
CA PHE A 271 8.59 -18.31 21.66
C PHE A 271 8.69 -18.12 23.18
N ASP A 272 7.88 -18.81 23.98
CA ASP A 272 7.94 -18.70 25.45
C ASP A 272 9.33 -19.09 25.98
N PHE A 273 9.91 -20.19 25.49
CA PHE A 273 11.25 -20.62 25.86
C PHE A 273 12.30 -19.56 25.50
N CYS A 274 12.33 -19.10 24.24
CA CYS A 274 13.32 -18.11 23.80
C CYS A 274 13.18 -16.79 24.57
N ILE A 275 11.95 -16.32 24.79
CA ILE A 275 11.65 -15.08 25.51
C ILE A 275 12.15 -15.14 26.96
N ARG A 276 11.95 -16.27 27.64
CA ARG A 276 12.42 -16.47 29.03
C ARG A 276 13.92 -16.72 29.10
N ARG A 277 14.43 -17.65 28.29
CA ARG A 277 15.83 -18.13 28.36
C ARG A 277 16.85 -17.05 27.97
N PHE A 278 16.51 -16.20 27.00
CA PHE A 278 17.38 -15.14 26.50
C PHE A 278 16.93 -13.74 26.93
N ASN A 279 15.91 -13.65 27.78
CA ASN A 279 15.33 -12.39 28.23
C ASN A 279 15.02 -11.41 27.08
N LEU A 280 14.41 -11.93 26.00
CA LEU A 280 14.14 -11.14 24.80
C LEU A 280 13.18 -9.99 25.13
N LYS A 281 13.54 -8.78 24.73
CA LYS A 281 12.76 -7.55 24.93
C LYS A 281 11.61 -7.46 23.92
N THR A 282 10.73 -8.44 23.90
CA THR A 282 9.52 -8.41 23.06
C THR A 282 8.67 -7.18 23.41
N PRO A 283 7.79 -6.71 22.52
CA PRO A 283 6.94 -5.54 22.78
C PRO A 283 6.25 -5.63 24.15
N GLY A 284 6.35 -4.56 24.93
CA GLY A 284 5.85 -4.53 26.31
C GLY A 284 6.83 -5.00 27.39
N ARG A 285 7.97 -5.61 27.04
CA ARG A 285 9.05 -6.01 27.97
C ARG A 285 10.25 -5.05 27.99
N GLU A 286 10.13 -3.90 27.34
CA GLU A 286 11.14 -2.85 27.28
C GLU A 286 11.40 -2.25 28.67
N ASP A 287 12.68 -2.00 28.98
CA ASP A 287 13.12 -1.31 30.19
C ASP A 287 12.72 0.17 30.10
N SER A 288 11.49 0.48 30.49
CA SER A 288 11.08 1.85 30.78
C SER A 288 10.65 1.92 32.23
N PRO A 289 11.09 2.94 33.00
CA PRO A 289 10.60 3.15 34.34
C PRO A 289 9.07 3.24 34.26
N SER A 290 8.42 2.56 35.18
CA SER A 290 7.00 2.66 35.44
C SER A 290 6.67 4.10 35.82
N SER A 291 6.49 4.97 34.84
CA SER A 291 5.69 6.17 35.05
C SER A 291 4.25 5.69 35.10
N GLU A 292 3.70 5.66 36.31
CA GLU A 292 2.27 5.71 36.54
C GLU A 292 1.68 6.72 35.56
N LYS A 293 0.82 6.25 34.65
CA LYS A 293 0.06 7.13 33.79
C LYS A 293 -0.94 7.86 34.67
N THR A 294 -0.56 9.01 35.21
CA THR A 294 -1.53 10.05 35.52
C THR A 294 -2.19 10.40 34.18
N GLU A 295 -3.50 10.16 34.05
CA GLU A 295 -4.25 10.65 32.89
C GLU A 295 -4.19 12.18 32.92
N LEU A 296 -3.26 12.73 32.14
CA LEU A 296 -3.16 14.17 31.93
C LEU A 296 -4.42 14.63 31.20
N SER A 297 -5.00 15.74 31.67
CA SER A 297 -6.06 16.42 30.92
C SER A 297 -5.52 16.84 29.54
N VAL A 298 -6.42 17.12 28.60
CA VAL A 298 -6.09 17.52 27.22
C VAL A 298 -5.06 18.67 27.21
N ASP A 299 -5.28 19.69 28.03
CA ASP A 299 -4.39 20.86 28.13
C ASP A 299 -3.02 20.52 28.75
N GLN A 300 -2.99 19.63 29.75
CA GLN A 300 -1.77 19.19 30.40
C GLN A 300 -0.92 18.30 29.47
N ARG A 301 -1.58 17.47 28.66
CA ARG A 301 -0.94 16.60 27.68
C ARG A 301 -0.28 17.42 26.58
N ALA A 302 -0.99 18.39 26.01
CA ALA A 302 -0.45 19.28 24.98
C ALA A 302 0.78 20.04 25.50
N ALA A 303 0.68 20.66 26.69
CA ALA A 303 1.78 21.41 27.30
C ALA A 303 3.01 20.51 27.56
N ALA A 304 2.81 19.27 28.00
CA ALA A 304 3.89 18.33 28.24
C ALA A 304 4.59 17.92 26.94
N TYR A 305 3.84 17.66 25.86
CA TYR A 305 4.41 17.39 24.54
C TYR A 305 5.18 18.60 24.00
N ILE A 306 4.63 19.81 24.11
CA ILE A 306 5.30 21.04 23.68
C ILE A 306 6.64 21.21 24.41
N LYS A 307 6.66 21.00 25.73
CA LYS A 307 7.89 21.06 26.53
C LYS A 307 8.91 20.01 26.07
N ALA A 308 8.49 18.76 25.93
CA ALA A 308 9.37 17.66 25.50
C ALA A 308 9.93 17.87 24.08
N LEU A 309 9.26 18.66 23.25
CA LEU A 309 9.68 19.01 21.89
C LEU A 309 10.61 20.25 21.84
N GLY A 310 11.03 20.80 22.97
CA GLY A 310 11.90 21.98 23.04
C GLY A 310 11.15 23.31 23.11
N GLY A 311 9.85 23.29 23.41
CA GLY A 311 9.01 24.48 23.58
C GLY A 311 8.25 24.88 22.31
N ALA A 312 7.26 25.75 22.47
CA ALA A 312 6.37 26.17 21.37
C ALA A 312 7.10 26.87 20.23
N GLY A 313 8.14 27.65 20.54
CA GLY A 313 8.97 28.34 19.55
C GLY A 313 9.83 27.39 18.71
N ASN A 314 9.98 26.13 19.12
CA ASN A 314 10.71 25.13 18.34
C ASN A 314 9.80 24.43 17.30
N LEU A 315 8.48 24.60 17.37
CA LEU A 315 7.52 23.93 16.48
C LEU A 315 7.28 24.77 15.21
N LEU A 316 7.70 24.26 14.05
CA LEU A 316 7.42 24.87 12.76
C LEU A 316 6.13 24.31 12.14
N THR A 317 6.00 22.98 12.12
CA THR A 317 4.77 22.31 11.68
C THR A 317 4.46 21.13 12.59
N VAL A 318 3.16 20.93 12.83
CA VAL A 318 2.63 19.81 13.60
C VAL A 318 1.62 19.09 12.73
N GLY A 319 1.93 17.88 12.32
CA GLY A 319 1.07 16.99 11.55
C GLY A 319 0.97 15.61 12.19
N ALA A 320 0.06 14.79 11.68
CA ALA A 320 -0.05 13.40 12.07
C ALA A 320 -0.35 12.51 10.88
N CYS A 321 -0.04 11.23 11.04
CA CYS A 321 -0.61 10.13 10.29
C CYS A 321 -1.20 9.14 11.30
N THR A 322 -1.84 8.07 10.84
CA THR A 322 -2.61 7.13 11.68
C THR A 322 -1.93 6.70 12.98
N THR A 323 -0.60 6.57 13.02
CA THR A 323 0.12 6.12 14.24
C THR A 323 1.27 7.03 14.70
N ARG A 324 1.54 8.15 14.00
CA ARG A 324 2.74 8.96 14.24
C ARG A 324 2.47 10.45 14.09
N LEU A 325 3.00 11.23 15.02
CA LEU A 325 3.20 12.67 14.84
C LEU A 325 4.31 12.89 13.82
N ARG A 326 4.12 13.84 12.93
CA ARG A 326 5.08 14.32 11.93
C ARG A 326 5.34 15.78 12.20
N LEU A 327 6.53 16.09 12.67
CA LEU A 327 6.90 17.40 13.17
C LEU A 327 8.05 17.96 12.32
N GLU A 328 7.97 19.24 11.99
CA GLU A 328 9.14 20.02 11.59
C GLU A 328 9.50 20.95 12.74
N LEU A 329 10.74 20.88 13.19
CA LEU A 329 11.27 21.65 14.30
C LEU A 329 12.35 22.63 13.82
N ALA A 330 12.51 23.76 14.50
CA ALA A 330 13.62 24.66 14.25
C ALA A 330 14.97 23.98 14.58
N ASP A 331 15.02 23.26 15.70
CA ASP A 331 16.11 22.36 16.07
C ASP A 331 15.57 21.05 16.68
N ARG A 332 15.76 19.94 15.97
CA ARG A 332 15.33 18.60 16.39
C ARG A 332 16.12 18.02 17.56
N ASN A 333 17.25 18.63 17.94
CA ASN A 333 18.09 18.16 19.04
C ASN A 333 17.62 18.70 20.40
N LEU A 334 16.76 19.73 20.40
CA LEU A 334 16.10 20.22 21.61
C LEU A 334 14.96 19.30 22.07
N ALA A 335 14.52 18.36 21.23
CA ALA A 335 13.50 17.37 21.58
C ALA A 335 14.09 16.23 22.43
N SER A 336 13.45 15.96 23.57
CA SER A 336 13.85 14.94 24.54
C SER A 336 13.16 13.60 24.31
N ASP A 337 13.91 12.61 23.82
CA ASP A 337 13.38 11.27 23.56
C ASP A 337 12.86 10.58 24.82
N SER A 338 13.51 10.82 25.97
CA SER A 338 13.11 10.25 27.25
C SER A 338 11.78 10.83 27.74
N GLU A 339 11.57 12.14 27.59
CA GLU A 339 10.31 12.78 27.97
C GLU A 339 9.17 12.39 27.04
N LEU A 340 9.41 12.34 25.73
CA LEU A 340 8.41 11.87 24.75
C LEU A 340 7.99 10.41 25.03
N LYS A 341 8.94 9.55 25.38
CA LYS A 341 8.65 8.16 25.78
C LYS A 341 7.88 8.10 27.10
N ALA A 342 8.21 8.96 28.07
CA ALA A 342 7.45 9.07 29.32
C ALA A 342 5.99 9.50 29.08
N LEU A 343 5.76 10.32 28.04
CA LEU A 343 4.42 10.73 27.58
C LEU A 343 3.69 9.67 26.74
N GLY A 344 4.28 8.48 26.58
CA GLY A 344 3.66 7.34 25.89
C GLY A 344 4.07 7.16 24.43
N ALA A 345 5.10 7.86 23.95
CA ALA A 345 5.69 7.55 22.64
C ALA A 345 6.37 6.18 22.66
N MET A 346 6.03 5.32 21.69
CA MET A 346 6.69 4.03 21.46
C MET A 346 8.07 4.20 20.81
N ALA A 347 8.22 5.20 19.94
CA ALA A 347 9.49 5.50 19.29
C ALA A 347 9.59 6.96 18.89
N VAL A 348 10.82 7.48 18.81
CA VAL A 348 11.16 8.80 18.28
C VAL A 348 12.15 8.60 17.14
N VAL A 349 11.83 9.10 15.95
CA VAL A 349 12.58 8.87 14.72
C VAL A 349 12.95 10.21 14.11
N ARG A 350 14.21 10.39 13.71
CA ARG A 350 14.73 11.62 13.08
C ARG A 350 15.07 11.34 11.61
N PRO A 351 14.08 11.27 10.71
CA PRO A 351 14.34 10.99 9.30
C PRO A 351 15.16 12.13 8.65
N GLY A 352 15.97 11.81 7.64
CA GLY A 352 16.68 12.79 6.81
C GLY A 352 17.67 13.72 7.53
N LYS A 353 18.10 14.76 6.81
CA LYS A 353 18.89 15.88 7.32
C LYS A 353 17.97 17.10 7.41
N GLY A 354 17.87 17.74 8.58
CA GLY A 354 16.98 18.89 8.81
C GLY A 354 16.26 18.82 10.17
N GLY A 355 15.21 19.64 10.31
CA GLY A 355 14.37 19.78 11.52
C GLY A 355 13.33 18.69 11.74
N SER A 356 13.22 17.71 10.84
CA SER A 356 12.15 16.72 10.87
C SER A 356 12.27 15.71 12.01
N LEU A 357 11.18 15.51 12.75
CA LEU A 357 11.04 14.56 13.85
C LEU A 357 9.71 13.80 13.71
N GLN A 358 9.72 12.48 13.90
CA GLN A 358 8.52 11.67 13.99
C GLN A 358 8.40 11.00 15.35
N VAL A 359 7.23 11.07 15.96
CA VAL A 359 6.95 10.46 17.27
C VAL A 359 5.84 9.44 17.10
N VAL A 360 6.14 8.17 17.35
CA VAL A 360 5.20 7.05 17.18
C VAL A 360 4.37 6.92 18.47
N VAL A 361 3.13 7.38 18.45
CA VAL A 361 2.23 7.42 19.62
C VAL A 361 1.01 6.51 19.45
N GLY A 362 0.88 5.83 18.31
CA GLY A 362 -0.25 4.96 18.02
C GLY A 362 -1.49 5.74 17.54
N PRO A 363 -2.70 5.17 17.62
CA PRO A 363 -3.92 5.71 17.00
C PRO A 363 -4.34 7.11 17.51
N LEU A 364 -3.73 7.58 18.59
CA LEU A 364 -3.98 8.90 19.18
C LEU A 364 -3.17 10.03 18.52
N ALA A 365 -2.39 9.73 17.48
CA ALA A 365 -1.51 10.70 16.84
C ALA A 365 -2.24 11.95 16.33
N ASP A 366 -3.42 11.79 15.74
CA ASP A 366 -4.20 12.91 15.20
C ASP A 366 -4.72 13.83 16.32
N SER A 367 -5.31 13.24 17.37
CA SER A 367 -5.78 13.96 18.56
C SER A 367 -4.64 14.75 19.21
N ILE A 368 -3.49 14.12 19.43
CA ILE A 368 -2.34 14.80 20.06
C ILE A 368 -1.82 15.94 19.18
N ALA A 369 -1.83 15.79 17.84
CA ALA A 369 -1.44 16.87 16.94
C ALA A 369 -2.39 18.08 17.05
N ASP A 370 -3.70 17.84 17.09
CA ASP A 370 -4.70 18.91 17.23
C ASP A 370 -4.58 19.63 18.58
N GLU A 371 -4.34 18.89 19.65
CA GLU A 371 -4.12 19.45 20.99
C GLU A 371 -2.87 20.34 21.06
N ILE A 372 -1.76 19.91 20.45
CA ILE A 372 -0.53 20.71 20.36
C ILE A 372 -0.77 21.98 19.52
N ARG A 373 -1.54 21.89 18.43
CA ARG A 373 -1.88 23.07 17.60
C ARG A 373 -2.71 24.08 18.38
N LEU A 374 -3.72 23.61 19.13
CA LEU A 374 -4.56 24.44 19.98
C LEU A 374 -3.77 25.12 21.09
N ALA A 375 -2.82 24.41 21.70
CA ALA A 375 -2.01 24.91 22.82
C ALA A 375 -0.78 25.73 22.39
N SER A 376 -0.45 25.79 21.10
CA SER A 376 0.72 26.50 20.58
C SER A 376 0.30 27.70 19.74
N PRO A 377 0.96 28.87 19.86
CA PRO A 377 0.69 30.05 19.02
C PRO A 377 0.94 29.83 17.51
N VAL A 378 1.37 28.64 17.09
CA VAL A 378 1.34 28.18 15.70
C VAL A 378 -0.08 28.30 15.09
N SER A 379 -1.13 28.33 15.93
CA SER A 379 -2.51 28.55 15.49
C SER A 379 -2.75 29.87 14.74
N ALA A 380 -1.83 30.85 14.81
CA ALA A 380 -1.93 32.11 14.05
C ALA A 380 -1.19 32.11 12.70
N ARG A 381 -0.36 31.09 12.42
CA ARG A 381 0.36 30.93 11.13
C ARG A 381 -0.08 29.71 10.33
N ALA A 382 -0.92 28.86 10.92
CA ALA A 382 -1.44 27.65 10.30
C ALA A 382 -2.98 27.67 10.27
N GLU A 383 -3.58 28.77 9.79
CA GLU A 383 -4.72 28.55 8.90
C GLU A 383 -4.17 27.71 7.76
N VAL A 384 -4.73 26.51 7.62
CA VAL A 384 -4.42 25.48 6.65
C VAL A 384 -3.80 26.07 5.39
N ALA A 385 -2.46 26.13 5.36
CA ALA A 385 -1.73 26.03 4.12
C ALA A 385 -1.89 24.57 3.70
N GLN A 386 -3.09 24.24 3.21
CA GLN A 386 -3.19 23.41 2.04
C GLN A 386 -2.08 23.94 1.14
N ALA A 387 -1.07 23.11 0.85
CA ALA A 387 -0.35 23.29 -0.39
C ALA A 387 -1.42 23.65 -1.42
N PRO A 388 -1.30 24.79 -2.14
CA PRO A 388 -2.35 25.18 -3.07
C PRO A 388 -2.69 23.90 -3.81
N VAL A 389 -3.94 23.43 -3.64
CA VAL A 389 -4.45 22.43 -4.53
C VAL A 389 -4.31 23.17 -5.83
N GLU A 390 -3.26 22.85 -6.58
CA GLU A 390 -3.09 23.32 -7.92
C GLU A 390 -4.36 22.79 -8.56
N GLU A 391 -5.36 23.67 -8.70
CA GLU A 391 -6.62 23.29 -9.28
C GLU A 391 -6.24 22.60 -10.58
N PRO A 392 -6.64 21.33 -10.77
CA PRO A 392 -6.28 20.61 -11.98
C PRO A 392 -6.67 21.53 -13.13
N PRO A 393 -5.79 21.76 -14.12
CA PRO A 393 -5.96 22.79 -15.13
C PRO A 393 -7.37 22.71 -15.68
N GLN A 394 -8.20 23.71 -15.32
CA GLN A 394 -9.57 23.74 -15.77
C GLN A 394 -9.53 23.97 -17.27
N VAL A 395 -10.13 23.07 -18.03
CA VAL A 395 -10.29 23.28 -19.46
C VAL A 395 -11.23 24.47 -19.64
N ASP A 396 -10.72 25.59 -20.15
CA ASP A 396 -11.55 26.76 -20.45
C ASP A 396 -12.64 26.37 -21.44
N ILE A 397 -13.90 26.50 -21.01
CA ILE A 397 -15.08 26.25 -21.85
C ILE A 397 -15.56 27.57 -22.41
N SER A 398 -15.72 27.64 -23.73
CA SER A 398 -16.27 28.84 -24.37
C SER A 398 -17.72 29.10 -23.96
N ILE A 399 -18.13 30.37 -23.94
CA ILE A 399 -19.52 30.76 -23.63
C ILE A 399 -20.51 30.07 -24.58
N HIS A 400 -20.15 29.92 -25.86
CA HIS A 400 -20.97 29.24 -26.86
C HIS A 400 -21.13 27.74 -26.54
N GLU A 401 -20.05 27.05 -26.19
CA GLU A 401 -20.11 25.64 -25.77
C GLU A 401 -20.97 25.48 -24.52
N ALA A 402 -20.78 26.34 -23.50
CA ALA A 402 -21.59 26.32 -22.29
C ALA A 402 -23.09 26.56 -22.58
N GLN A 403 -23.43 27.43 -23.52
CA GLN A 403 -24.83 27.66 -23.93
C GLN A 403 -25.43 26.43 -24.61
N GLN A 404 -24.66 25.72 -25.44
CA GLN A 404 -25.11 24.47 -26.06
C GLN A 404 -25.37 23.38 -25.00
N TRP A 405 -24.49 23.27 -24.00
CA TRP A 405 -24.67 22.37 -22.86
C TRP A 405 -25.90 22.72 -22.03
N LEU A 406 -26.13 24.00 -21.75
CA LEU A 406 -27.31 24.48 -21.02
C LEU A 406 -28.61 24.13 -21.75
N ASN A 407 -28.64 24.32 -23.08
CA ASN A 407 -29.80 23.97 -23.90
C ASN A 407 -30.03 22.45 -23.91
N ALA A 408 -28.98 21.65 -24.00
CA ALA A 408 -29.05 20.18 -23.98
C ALA A 408 -29.49 19.61 -22.62
N LEU A 409 -29.22 20.33 -21.52
CA LEU A 409 -29.70 20.02 -20.17
C LEU A 409 -31.15 20.48 -19.91
N GLY A 410 -31.83 21.06 -20.91
CA GLY A 410 -33.23 21.49 -20.81
C GLY A 410 -33.42 22.97 -20.47
N GLY A 411 -32.36 23.79 -20.52
CA GLY A 411 -32.42 25.23 -20.30
C GLY A 411 -32.26 25.66 -18.84
N ARG A 412 -32.24 26.98 -18.62
CA ARG A 412 -31.99 27.61 -17.30
C ARG A 412 -32.98 27.13 -16.23
N ASP A 413 -34.28 27.15 -16.56
CA ASP A 413 -35.35 26.81 -15.62
C ASP A 413 -35.39 25.32 -15.27
N ASN A 414 -34.68 24.49 -16.04
CA ASN A 414 -34.59 23.06 -15.78
C ASN A 414 -33.47 22.70 -14.83
N LEU A 415 -32.39 23.48 -14.73
CA LEU A 415 -31.20 23.14 -13.95
C LEU A 415 -31.30 23.70 -12.53
N VAL A 416 -31.51 22.83 -11.54
CA VAL A 416 -31.74 23.20 -10.13
C VAL A 416 -30.45 23.28 -9.34
N GLN A 417 -29.56 22.30 -9.54
CA GLN A 417 -28.29 22.21 -8.84
C GLN A 417 -27.27 21.55 -9.74
N MET A 418 -26.01 21.96 -9.63
CA MET A 418 -24.92 21.46 -10.45
C MET A 418 -23.61 21.42 -9.66
N ASP A 419 -23.02 20.23 -9.56
CA ASP A 419 -21.77 19.98 -8.84
C ASP A 419 -20.80 19.19 -9.72
N CYS A 420 -19.55 19.64 -9.85
CA CYS A 420 -18.48 18.80 -10.39
C CYS A 420 -18.06 17.78 -9.34
N VAL A 421 -18.08 16.49 -9.69
CA VAL A 421 -17.76 15.40 -8.76
C VAL A 421 -16.64 14.55 -9.34
N ALA A 422 -15.63 14.25 -8.53
CA ALA A 422 -14.49 13.40 -8.93
C ALA A 422 -13.81 13.86 -10.24
N LEU A 423 -13.85 15.17 -10.53
CA LEU A 423 -13.20 15.85 -11.66
C LEU A 423 -13.64 15.43 -13.08
N THR A 424 -14.48 14.40 -13.20
CA THR A 424 -14.81 13.77 -14.50
C THR A 424 -16.30 13.77 -14.82
N ARG A 425 -17.16 14.16 -13.86
CA ARG A 425 -18.61 14.14 -14.02
C ARG A 425 -19.27 15.38 -13.44
N LEU A 426 -20.34 15.80 -14.10
CA LEU A 426 -21.29 16.79 -13.60
C LEU A 426 -22.46 16.04 -12.97
N ARG A 427 -22.71 16.29 -11.68
CA ARG A 427 -23.97 15.91 -11.04
C ARG A 427 -24.94 17.06 -11.22
N VAL A 428 -26.03 16.83 -11.94
CA VAL A 428 -27.08 17.82 -12.16
C VAL A 428 -28.38 17.35 -11.53
N ARG A 429 -29.07 18.24 -10.82
CA ARG A 429 -30.48 18.05 -10.44
C ARG A 429 -31.33 18.85 -11.41
N VAL A 430 -32.33 18.22 -12.00
CA VAL A 430 -33.23 18.87 -12.97
C VAL A 430 -34.67 18.91 -12.48
N ASN A 431 -35.47 19.87 -12.95
CA ASN A 431 -36.90 19.97 -12.64
C ASN A 431 -37.74 18.99 -13.49
N ASN A 432 -37.34 18.78 -14.75
CA ASN A 432 -38.00 17.88 -15.67
C ASN A 432 -36.97 17.01 -16.39
N SER A 433 -36.97 15.72 -16.08
CA SER A 433 -36.08 14.76 -16.73
C SER A 433 -36.34 14.58 -18.24
N ARG A 434 -37.51 14.99 -18.77
CA ARG A 434 -37.86 14.85 -20.21
C ARG A 434 -37.33 15.97 -21.11
N SER A 435 -36.97 17.12 -20.54
CA SER A 435 -36.39 18.24 -21.30
C SER A 435 -34.89 18.07 -21.54
N LEU A 436 -34.27 17.07 -20.91
CA LEU A 436 -32.88 16.70 -21.14
C LEU A 436 -32.75 15.90 -22.45
N SER A 437 -31.81 16.31 -23.31
CA SER A 437 -31.57 15.67 -24.60
C SER A 437 -30.27 14.86 -24.58
N GLU A 438 -30.38 13.55 -24.31
CA GLU A 438 -29.23 12.64 -24.35
C GLU A 438 -28.47 12.65 -25.69
N PRO A 439 -29.12 12.69 -26.87
CA PRO A 439 -28.41 12.77 -28.15
C PRO A 439 -27.60 14.05 -28.30
N ALA A 440 -28.13 15.19 -27.85
CA ALA A 440 -27.41 16.46 -27.88
C ALA A 440 -26.21 16.45 -26.92
N LEU A 441 -26.38 15.90 -25.72
CA LEU A 441 -25.28 15.79 -24.74
C LEU A 441 -24.16 14.87 -25.24
N LYS A 442 -24.50 13.74 -25.87
CA LYS A 442 -23.50 12.88 -26.54
C LYS A 442 -22.76 13.62 -27.66
N GLY A 443 -23.47 14.39 -28.47
CA GLY A 443 -22.89 15.22 -29.53
C GLY A 443 -21.91 16.28 -29.01
N LEU A 444 -22.10 16.74 -27.76
CA LEU A 444 -21.22 17.71 -27.09
C LEU A 444 -20.04 17.06 -26.35
N GLY A 445 -19.89 15.73 -26.42
CA GLY A 445 -18.79 14.99 -25.80
C GLY A 445 -19.13 14.31 -24.47
N CYS A 446 -20.41 14.15 -24.14
CA CYS A 446 -20.82 13.30 -23.03
C CYS A 446 -20.47 11.83 -23.31
N GLN A 447 -19.65 11.23 -22.42
CA GLN A 447 -19.17 9.85 -22.52
C GLN A 447 -20.16 8.85 -21.91
N GLY A 448 -21.07 9.31 -21.06
CA GLY A 448 -22.05 8.46 -20.41
C GLY A 448 -22.98 9.25 -19.51
N MET A 449 -24.24 8.81 -19.43
CA MET A 449 -25.23 9.41 -18.56
C MET A 449 -25.88 8.34 -17.70
N ARG A 450 -26.07 8.65 -16.42
CA ARG A 450 -26.77 7.76 -15.51
C ARG A 450 -27.72 8.55 -14.64
N ARG A 451 -28.99 8.17 -14.68
CA ARG A 451 -29.99 8.64 -13.73
C ARG A 451 -29.75 8.00 -12.36
N MET A 452 -29.72 8.81 -11.33
CA MET A 452 -29.70 8.39 -9.92
C MET A 452 -31.14 8.42 -9.38
N GLU A 453 -31.35 8.18 -8.08
CA GLU A 453 -32.70 8.30 -7.50
C GLU A 453 -33.29 9.70 -7.70
N GLY A 454 -34.57 9.77 -8.10
CA GLY A 454 -35.28 11.01 -8.36
C GLY A 454 -34.88 11.70 -9.68
N ASP A 455 -34.71 13.02 -9.63
CA ASP A 455 -34.35 13.88 -10.78
C ASP A 455 -32.87 14.30 -10.78
N VAL A 456 -32.01 13.45 -10.21
CA VAL A 456 -30.56 13.65 -10.20
C VAL A 456 -29.91 12.81 -11.30
N TRP A 457 -29.06 13.45 -12.10
CA TRP A 457 -28.32 12.82 -13.19
C TRP A 457 -26.82 13.01 -13.00
N HIS A 458 -26.07 11.95 -13.27
CA HIS A 458 -24.63 12.00 -13.46
C HIS A 458 -24.32 12.01 -14.95
N VAL A 459 -23.67 13.09 -15.40
CA VAL A 459 -23.22 13.29 -16.78
C VAL A 459 -21.70 13.16 -16.80
N LEU A 460 -21.18 12.15 -17.48
CA LEU A 460 -19.75 11.87 -17.58
C LEU A 460 -19.17 12.67 -18.77
N ILE A 461 -18.20 13.52 -18.49
CA ILE A 461 -17.64 14.49 -19.44
C ILE A 461 -16.11 14.59 -19.38
N GLY A 462 -15.47 13.82 -18.49
CA GLY A 462 -14.02 13.82 -18.32
C GLY A 462 -13.51 15.14 -17.74
N GLU A 463 -12.28 15.51 -18.07
CA GLU A 463 -11.54 16.64 -17.50
C GLU A 463 -12.24 18.01 -17.71
N LYS A 464 -13.20 18.09 -18.64
CA LYS A 464 -14.03 19.28 -18.89
C LYS A 464 -15.07 19.58 -17.80
N ALA A 465 -15.31 18.66 -16.85
CA ALA A 465 -16.41 18.79 -15.89
C ALA A 465 -16.30 20.04 -15.01
N GLY A 466 -15.08 20.39 -14.56
CA GLY A 466 -14.84 21.58 -13.74
C GLY A 466 -15.10 22.89 -14.51
N GLY A 467 -14.48 23.03 -15.68
CA GLY A 467 -14.66 24.23 -16.52
C GLY A 467 -16.11 24.42 -16.98
N LEU A 468 -16.82 23.32 -17.26
CA LEU A 468 -18.23 23.39 -17.65
C LEU A 468 -19.13 23.84 -16.49
N GLN A 469 -18.87 23.40 -15.26
CA GLN A 469 -19.59 23.88 -14.08
C GLN A 469 -19.42 25.39 -13.92
N VAL A 470 -18.19 25.90 -14.01
CA VAL A 470 -17.90 27.33 -13.89
C VAL A 470 -18.61 28.13 -14.98
N ALA A 471 -18.51 27.70 -16.24
CA ALA A 471 -19.11 28.40 -17.37
C ALA A 471 -20.66 28.41 -17.31
N LEU A 472 -21.28 27.29 -16.94
CA LEU A 472 -22.73 27.18 -16.75
C LEU A 472 -23.23 28.02 -15.57
N THR A 473 -22.51 28.02 -14.44
CA THR A 473 -22.81 28.88 -13.29
C THR A 473 -22.73 30.37 -13.67
N GLY A 474 -21.73 30.76 -14.48
CA GLY A 474 -21.62 32.11 -15.02
C GLY A 474 -22.81 32.51 -15.91
N LEU A 475 -23.32 31.59 -16.73
CA LEU A 475 -24.50 31.81 -17.59
C LEU A 475 -25.82 31.93 -16.80
N LEU A 476 -25.91 31.29 -15.64
CA LEU A 476 -27.07 31.35 -14.76
C LEU A 476 -27.10 32.64 -13.92
N HIS A 477 -25.95 33.19 -13.54
CA HIS A 477 -25.87 34.40 -12.70
C HIS A 477 -25.85 35.73 -13.47
N ARG A 478 -25.52 35.75 -14.77
CA ARG A 478 -25.28 36.99 -15.54
C ARG A 478 -26.52 37.84 -15.89
N GLU A 479 -27.76 37.43 -15.62
CA GLU A 479 -28.96 38.19 -16.02
C GLU A 479 -29.74 38.86 -14.87
N VAL A 480 -29.37 38.68 -13.61
CA VAL A 480 -30.03 39.38 -12.48
C VAL A 480 -29.69 40.88 -12.45
N GLY A 481 -28.77 41.36 -13.31
CA GLY A 481 -28.34 42.76 -13.39
C GLY A 481 -28.83 43.58 -14.60
N ALA A 482 -29.72 43.05 -15.44
CA ALA A 482 -30.17 43.73 -16.67
C ALA A 482 -31.70 43.94 -16.73
N GLY A 483 -32.29 44.28 -15.59
CA GLY A 483 -33.70 44.66 -15.47
C GLY A 483 -33.90 45.55 -14.24
N ALA A 484 -33.40 46.80 -14.34
CA ALA A 484 -33.88 47.94 -13.57
C ALA A 484 -34.77 48.80 -14.48
#